data_AF-A0A2P2LGQ4-F1
#
_entry.id   AF-A0A2P2LGQ4-F1
#
_cell.length_a   1.000
_cell.length_b   1.000
_cell.length_c   1.000
_cell.angle_alpha   90.00
_cell.angle_beta   90.00
_cell.angle_gamma   90.00
#
_symmetry.space_group_name_H-M   'P 1'
#
loop_
_entity.id
_entity.type
_entity.pdbx_description
1 polymer ?
#
loop_
_entity_poly.entity_id
_entity_poly.type
_entity_poly.pdbx_seq_one_letter_code
_entity_poly.pdbx_strand_id
1 'polypeptide(L)'
;MCLQDLTKYTFIVLSVVCNMELYFNLPFSLKQMNIVDTPGTNVILQRQQRLTEEFVPRADLLLFVISADRPLTESEVAFLRYTQQWKKKVVFLLNKSDLYQNASELKEAISFIKENARKFLNTEDVLLYPVSARSALEAKLLSFSNTGIDGREPSASESHWKVSNFSEFEKFLYSFLDGSTRMGMERMKLKLETPIAIAERLLSACETLVKEDCQKAFQDLKFVTELVDSVQDYATKMENESIYWRRKTLSLIDMAKSHVLELIKSTLQLSNLGLATSYMFKGEKSAAVPATLRIQNDIIGPALLDAQRQLAEYVLWLQSSNACEGKLYEESFNRRWPLVNPNPKVPHETHELLKKVDDISLRVIEKFSANTASKLVEQEIREVFLGTFGGLGAAGLSASLLTSVLPTTLEDLLALGLCSAGGYLAVLSFPARRQGIVDKVNRIADGLAREVEDAMQKDLLETIGNLGNFVETIGKPYQDAAQQRLDKLLEIQDELSNVEKKLRTLQIEIQNLHVL
;
A
#
# COMPACT_ATOMS: atom_id res chain seq x y z
N MET A 1 -25.98 19.63 15.63
CA MET A 1 -27.45 19.52 15.75
C MET A 1 -27.76 19.46 17.23
N CYS A 2 -28.33 20.53 17.77
CA CYS A 2 -28.45 20.73 19.21
C CYS A 2 -29.50 19.74 19.78
N LEU A 3 -29.29 19.21 20.99
CA LEU A 3 -30.22 18.31 21.71
C LEU A 3 -31.68 18.84 21.79
N GLN A 4 -31.91 20.11 21.47
CA GLN A 4 -33.23 20.73 21.42
C GLN A 4 -34.15 20.20 20.29
N ASP A 5 -33.61 19.62 19.21
CA ASP A 5 -34.44 19.12 18.09
C ASP A 5 -35.14 17.77 18.37
N LEU A 6 -34.71 17.03 19.40
CA LEU A 6 -35.29 15.72 19.73
C LEU A 6 -36.59 15.79 20.55
N THR A 7 -37.03 16.99 20.95
CA THR A 7 -38.20 17.19 21.83
C THR A 7 -39.50 17.54 21.10
N LYS A 8 -39.57 17.35 19.77
CA LYS A 8 -40.83 17.48 19.02
C LYS A 8 -41.69 16.23 19.22
N TYR A 9 -42.84 16.40 19.86
CA TYR A 9 -43.87 15.36 19.95
C TYR A 9 -44.74 15.41 18.69
N THR A 10 -44.98 14.30 18.02
CA THR A 10 -45.91 14.25 16.87
C THR A 10 -47.05 13.28 17.15
N PHE A 11 -48.24 13.85 17.31
CA PHE A 11 -49.50 13.16 17.46
C PHE A 11 -50.26 13.21 16.15
N ILE A 12 -50.88 12.10 15.78
CA ILE A 12 -51.80 12.08 14.66
C ILE A 12 -53.17 11.72 15.18
N VAL A 13 -54.11 12.61 14.91
CA VAL A 13 -55.54 12.39 15.18
C VAL A 13 -56.17 11.91 13.89
N LEU A 14 -56.75 10.73 13.95
CA LEU A 14 -57.48 10.09 12.87
C LEU A 14 -58.97 10.15 13.21
N SER A 15 -59.74 11.03 12.57
CA SER A 15 -61.18 11.20 12.84
C SER A 15 -62.03 11.27 11.58
N VAL A 16 -63.19 10.62 11.60
CA VAL A 16 -64.16 10.60 10.49
C VAL A 16 -65.14 11.80 10.50
N VAL A 17 -65.20 12.60 11.57
CA VAL A 17 -66.07 13.77 11.68
C VAL A 17 -65.37 14.95 12.37
N CYS A 18 -65.67 16.15 11.88
CA CYS A 18 -64.96 17.43 12.03
C CYS A 18 -64.90 18.03 13.45
N ASN A 19 -63.80 18.76 13.71
CA ASN A 19 -63.45 19.64 14.83
C ASN A 19 -63.42 19.05 16.25
N MET A 20 -62.25 18.51 16.63
CA MET A 20 -61.84 18.40 18.03
C MET A 20 -60.75 19.46 18.30
N GLU A 21 -61.12 20.65 18.76
CA GLU A 21 -60.15 21.62 19.27
C GLU A 21 -59.67 21.16 20.65
N LEU A 22 -58.49 20.53 20.67
CA LEU A 22 -57.85 20.09 21.91
C LEU A 22 -57.15 21.27 22.59
N TYR A 23 -57.87 21.98 23.46
CA TYR A 23 -57.25 22.96 24.36
C TYR A 23 -56.59 22.23 25.54
N PHE A 24 -55.26 22.14 25.51
CA PHE A 24 -54.43 21.73 26.65
C PHE A 24 -53.80 22.98 27.26
N ASN A 25 -54.07 23.23 28.55
CA ASN A 25 -53.22 24.10 29.36
C ASN A 25 -51.95 23.32 29.68
N LEU A 26 -50.98 23.36 28.77
CA LEU A 26 -49.72 22.63 28.93
C LEU A 26 -48.83 23.33 29.98
N PRO A 27 -48.28 22.61 30.96
CA PRO A 27 -47.23 23.15 31.81
C PRO A 27 -46.01 23.55 30.96
N PHE A 28 -45.27 24.57 31.39
CA PHE A 28 -44.19 25.27 30.67
C PHE A 28 -43.04 24.36 30.14
N SER A 29 -42.99 23.10 30.54
CA SER A 29 -41.99 22.09 30.14
C SER A 29 -42.29 21.39 28.81
N LEU A 30 -43.51 21.45 28.25
CA LEU A 30 -43.90 20.75 27.01
C LEU A 30 -43.90 21.68 25.77
N LYS A 31 -42.76 22.33 25.48
CA LYS A 31 -42.67 23.42 24.50
C LYS A 31 -42.85 23.05 23.01
N GLN A 32 -42.95 21.79 22.60
CA GLN A 32 -43.07 21.43 21.17
C GLN A 32 -43.95 20.20 20.91
N MET A 33 -45.27 20.34 21.03
CA MET A 33 -46.24 19.32 20.60
C MET A 33 -46.84 19.67 19.23
N ASN A 34 -46.71 18.76 18.27
CA ASN A 34 -47.37 18.82 16.97
C ASN A 34 -48.57 17.87 16.98
N ILE A 35 -49.77 18.41 16.82
CA ILE A 35 -50.97 17.63 16.55
C ILE A 35 -51.24 17.75 15.05
N VAL A 36 -51.27 16.61 14.37
CA VAL A 36 -51.65 16.51 12.96
C VAL A 36 -53.07 15.97 12.92
N ASP A 37 -54.03 16.84 12.60
CA ASP A 37 -55.38 16.40 12.29
C ASP A 37 -55.43 15.88 10.85
N THR A 38 -56.01 14.70 10.67
CA THR A 38 -56.06 14.05 9.35
C THR A 38 -57.49 13.96 8.85
N PRO A 39 -57.73 14.20 7.55
CA PRO A 39 -59.06 14.07 6.97
C PRO A 39 -59.57 12.64 7.15
N GLY A 40 -60.88 12.49 7.41
CA GLY A 40 -61.49 11.21 7.76
C GLY A 40 -61.33 10.11 6.71
N THR A 41 -61.39 8.87 7.17
CA THR A 41 -61.25 7.66 6.33
C THR A 41 -62.42 7.39 5.39
N ASN A 42 -63.52 8.15 5.51
CA ASN A 42 -64.71 8.06 4.63
C ASN A 42 -64.63 8.96 3.39
N VAL A 43 -63.47 9.55 3.09
CA VAL A 43 -63.34 10.41 1.91
C VAL A 43 -63.01 9.57 0.68
N ILE A 44 -63.88 9.66 -0.33
CA ILE A 44 -63.80 8.96 -1.64
C ILE A 44 -62.52 9.35 -2.43
N LEU A 45 -61.85 10.45 -2.07
CA LEU A 45 -60.63 10.93 -2.74
C LEU A 45 -59.34 10.29 -2.18
N GLN A 46 -58.74 9.39 -2.97
CA GLN A 46 -57.45 8.73 -2.71
C GLN A 46 -56.29 9.68 -2.32
N ARG A 47 -56.35 10.96 -2.72
CA ARG A 47 -55.31 11.96 -2.42
C ARG A 47 -55.22 12.31 -0.93
N GLN A 48 -56.35 12.31 -0.22
CA GLN A 48 -56.37 12.61 1.22
C GLN A 48 -55.91 11.43 2.07
N GLN A 49 -56.19 10.20 1.62
CA GLN A 49 -55.67 9.00 2.25
C GLN A 49 -54.13 8.92 2.18
N ARG A 50 -53.52 9.31 1.04
CA ARG A 50 -52.05 9.37 0.89
C ARG A 50 -51.38 10.36 1.84
N LEU A 51 -52.03 11.48 2.17
CA LEU A 51 -51.50 12.45 3.12
C LEU A 51 -51.43 11.84 4.52
N THR A 52 -52.49 11.15 4.96
CA THR A 52 -52.55 10.44 6.24
C THR A 52 -51.50 9.33 6.32
N GLU A 53 -51.30 8.58 5.24
CA GLU A 53 -50.30 7.50 5.13
C GLU A 53 -48.84 8.00 5.25
N GLU A 54 -48.55 9.24 4.84
CA GLU A 54 -47.19 9.82 4.96
C GLU A 54 -46.82 10.17 6.41
N PHE A 55 -47.82 10.53 7.24
CA PHE A 55 -47.57 10.93 8.62
C PHE A 55 -47.49 9.75 9.58
N VAL A 56 -48.27 8.67 9.37
CA VAL A 56 -48.32 7.49 10.26
C VAL A 56 -46.93 6.93 10.65
N PRO A 57 -45.96 6.78 9.73
CA PRO A 57 -44.61 6.29 10.09
C PRO A 57 -43.86 7.20 11.08
N ARG A 58 -44.15 8.50 11.06
CA ARG A 58 -43.48 9.53 11.88
C ARG A 58 -44.18 9.80 13.21
N ALA A 59 -45.35 9.19 13.46
CA ALA A 59 -46.12 9.40 14.68
C ALA A 59 -45.48 8.74 15.90
N ASP A 60 -45.63 9.42 17.04
CA ASP A 60 -45.29 8.90 18.38
C ASP A 60 -46.49 8.21 19.03
N LEU A 61 -47.69 8.71 18.75
CA LEU A 61 -48.96 8.20 19.22
C LEU A 61 -50.03 8.41 18.14
N LEU A 62 -50.80 7.36 17.86
CA LEU A 62 -51.96 7.41 16.98
C LEU A 62 -53.22 7.49 17.86
N LEU A 63 -53.98 8.59 17.74
CA LEU A 63 -55.29 8.73 18.36
C LEU A 63 -56.35 8.39 17.32
N PHE A 64 -56.98 7.23 17.48
CA PHE A 64 -57.99 6.73 16.55
C PHE A 64 -59.39 7.03 17.09
N VAL A 65 -60.07 8.01 16.49
CA VAL A 65 -61.37 8.50 16.95
C VAL A 65 -62.50 7.76 16.23
N ILE A 66 -63.28 6.99 16.98
CA ILE A 66 -64.44 6.23 16.51
C ILE A 66 -65.71 6.93 16.99
N SER A 67 -66.71 7.09 16.12
CA SER A 67 -68.01 7.64 16.53
C SER A 67 -68.90 6.58 17.18
N ALA A 68 -69.51 6.89 18.32
CA ALA A 68 -70.48 6.02 18.99
C ALA A 68 -71.72 5.70 18.14
N ASP A 69 -72.08 6.58 17.20
CA ASP A 69 -73.21 6.37 16.27
C ASP A 69 -73.05 5.15 15.36
N ARG A 70 -71.81 4.91 14.90
CA ARG A 70 -71.46 3.87 13.92
C ARG A 70 -70.02 3.42 14.18
N PRO A 71 -69.79 2.55 15.19
CA PRO A 71 -68.47 2.09 15.50
C PRO A 71 -67.93 1.12 14.43
N LEU A 72 -66.67 1.30 14.03
CA LEU A 72 -65.90 0.38 13.17
C LEU A 72 -66.52 0.13 11.78
N THR A 73 -66.63 1.19 10.99
CA THR A 73 -66.96 1.10 9.56
C THR A 73 -65.88 0.35 8.75
N GLU A 74 -66.24 -0.15 7.56
CA GLU A 74 -65.32 -0.93 6.71
C GLU A 74 -64.05 -0.14 6.33
N SER A 75 -64.19 1.16 6.06
CA SER A 75 -63.08 2.07 5.77
C SER A 75 -62.14 2.26 6.98
N GLU A 76 -62.70 2.37 8.19
CA GLU A 76 -61.92 2.43 9.44
C GLU A 76 -61.16 1.12 9.70
N VAL A 77 -61.79 -0.03 9.45
CA VAL A 77 -61.15 -1.34 9.59
C VAL A 77 -60.00 -1.53 8.58
N ALA A 78 -60.22 -1.13 7.32
CA ALA A 78 -59.17 -1.18 6.30
C ALA A 78 -57.96 -0.31 6.68
N PHE A 79 -58.21 0.88 7.23
CA PHE A 79 -57.15 1.77 7.69
C PHE A 79 -56.41 1.21 8.92
N LEU A 80 -57.12 0.62 9.90
CA LEU A 80 -56.47 -0.02 11.05
C LEU A 80 -55.51 -1.14 10.63
N ARG A 81 -55.90 -1.97 9.65
CA ARG A 81 -55.02 -2.99 9.06
C ARG A 81 -53.77 -2.38 8.41
N TYR A 82 -53.91 -1.25 7.72
CA TYR A 82 -52.76 -0.51 7.18
C TYR A 82 -51.82 -0.04 8.29
N THR A 83 -52.34 0.49 9.40
CA THR A 83 -51.48 1.00 10.50
C THR A 83 -50.72 -0.11 11.23
N GLN A 84 -51.23 -1.35 11.22
CA GLN A 84 -50.62 -2.50 11.89
C GLN A 84 -49.17 -2.75 11.44
N GLN A 85 -48.86 -2.53 10.15
CA GLN A 85 -47.51 -2.76 9.60
C GLN A 85 -46.42 -1.89 10.26
N TRP A 86 -46.81 -0.74 10.84
CA TRP A 86 -45.90 0.22 11.46
C TRP A 86 -45.66 -0.04 12.95
N LYS A 87 -46.38 -0.99 13.57
CA LYS A 87 -46.27 -1.35 15.00
C LYS A 87 -46.28 -0.15 15.95
N LYS A 88 -47.05 0.88 15.61
CA LYS A 88 -47.18 2.11 16.41
C LYS A 88 -48.17 1.90 17.54
N LYS A 89 -48.02 2.68 18.61
CA LYS A 89 -48.97 2.69 19.72
C LYS A 89 -50.25 3.41 19.29
N VAL A 90 -51.38 2.68 19.31
CA VAL A 90 -52.71 3.19 18.96
C VAL A 90 -53.55 3.31 20.24
N VAL A 91 -54.21 4.45 20.40
CA VAL A 91 -55.19 4.69 21.47
C VAL A 91 -56.52 5.01 20.81
N PHE A 92 -57.55 4.25 21.18
CA PHE A 92 -58.89 4.38 20.64
C PHE A 92 -59.72 5.34 21.48
N LEU A 93 -60.40 6.27 20.82
CA LEU A 93 -61.32 7.22 21.44
C LEU A 93 -62.72 6.98 20.90
N LEU A 94 -63.62 6.44 21.73
CA LEU A 94 -65.03 6.29 21.37
C LEU A 94 -65.75 7.61 21.65
N ASN A 95 -65.81 8.48 20.66
CA ASN A 95 -66.41 9.81 20.76
C ASN A 95 -67.94 9.75 20.70
N LYS A 96 -68.59 10.81 21.22
CA LYS A 96 -70.06 10.91 21.40
C LYS A 96 -70.62 9.86 22.37
N SER A 97 -69.85 9.48 23.38
CA SER A 97 -70.31 8.52 24.41
C SER A 97 -71.56 8.97 25.16
N ASP A 98 -71.89 10.28 25.11
CA ASP A 98 -73.09 10.86 25.68
C ASP A 98 -74.40 10.45 24.99
N LEU A 99 -74.31 9.79 23.83
CA LEU A 99 -75.46 9.21 23.12
C LEU A 99 -75.99 7.93 23.78
N TYR A 100 -75.12 7.19 24.47
CA TYR A 100 -75.54 6.01 25.22
C TYR A 100 -76.29 6.46 26.48
N GLN A 101 -77.51 5.98 26.63
CA GLN A 101 -78.37 6.33 27.78
C GLN A 101 -78.05 5.44 28.99
N ASN A 102 -77.57 4.22 28.74
CA ASN A 102 -77.32 3.21 29.76
C ASN A 102 -75.84 2.77 29.80
N ALA A 103 -75.31 2.57 31.01
CA ALA A 103 -73.94 2.07 31.20
C ALA A 103 -73.71 0.66 30.62
N SER A 104 -74.78 -0.15 30.47
CA SER A 104 -74.71 -1.48 29.86
C SER A 104 -74.43 -1.42 28.35
N GLU A 105 -75.10 -0.51 27.64
CA GLU A 105 -74.92 -0.31 26.18
C GLU A 105 -73.50 0.18 25.87
N LEU A 106 -72.99 1.12 26.69
CA LEU A 106 -71.62 1.60 26.58
C LEU A 106 -70.61 0.46 26.80
N LYS A 107 -70.84 -0.42 27.77
CA LYS A 107 -69.96 -1.58 28.03
C LYS A 107 -69.97 -2.57 26.87
N GLU A 108 -71.12 -2.85 26.28
CA GLU A 108 -71.24 -3.72 25.11
C GLU A 108 -70.48 -3.15 23.91
N ALA A 109 -70.66 -1.86 23.62
CA ALA A 109 -69.93 -1.18 22.56
C ALA A 109 -68.41 -1.19 22.80
N ILE A 110 -67.96 -0.99 24.03
CA ILE A 110 -66.54 -1.08 24.43
C ILE A 110 -66.00 -2.50 24.20
N SER A 111 -66.74 -3.53 24.61
CA SER A 111 -66.32 -4.93 24.41
C SER A 111 -66.19 -5.26 22.93
N PHE A 112 -67.21 -4.88 22.14
CA PHE A 112 -67.21 -5.08 20.70
C PHE A 112 -66.00 -4.43 20.03
N ILE A 113 -65.71 -3.17 20.36
CA ILE A 113 -64.56 -2.48 19.76
C ILE A 113 -63.24 -3.10 20.21
N LYS A 114 -63.09 -3.43 21.50
CA LYS A 114 -61.86 -4.06 22.03
C LYS A 114 -61.60 -5.42 21.38
N GLU A 115 -62.60 -6.27 21.25
CA GLU A 115 -62.46 -7.58 20.60
C GLU A 115 -62.05 -7.48 19.13
N ASN A 116 -62.65 -6.55 18.39
CA ASN A 116 -62.28 -6.32 17.00
C ASN A 116 -60.89 -5.67 16.87
N ALA A 117 -60.56 -4.69 17.70
CA ALA A 117 -59.25 -4.04 17.72
C ALA A 117 -58.12 -5.03 18.07
N ARG A 118 -58.33 -5.96 19.01
CA ARG A 118 -57.37 -7.04 19.32
C ARG A 118 -57.09 -7.90 18.08
N LYS A 119 -58.14 -8.29 17.35
CA LYS A 119 -58.02 -9.07 16.10
C LYS A 119 -57.25 -8.31 15.01
N PHE A 120 -57.47 -7.00 14.87
CA PHE A 120 -56.84 -6.20 13.82
C PHE A 120 -55.41 -5.76 14.14
N LEU A 121 -55.09 -5.48 15.40
CA LEU A 121 -53.76 -5.02 15.80
C LEU A 121 -52.84 -6.16 16.24
N ASN A 122 -53.36 -7.38 16.42
CA ASN A 122 -52.64 -8.52 16.98
C ASN A 122 -51.96 -8.18 18.33
N THR A 123 -52.70 -7.49 19.19
CA THR A 123 -52.23 -7.08 20.52
C THR A 123 -53.29 -7.41 21.56
N GLU A 124 -52.85 -7.84 22.73
CA GLU A 124 -53.75 -8.19 23.84
C GLU A 124 -54.26 -6.95 24.60
N ASP A 125 -53.44 -5.88 24.62
CA ASP A 125 -53.70 -4.65 25.37
C ASP A 125 -54.18 -3.52 24.44
N VAL A 126 -55.50 -3.34 24.39
CA VAL A 126 -56.16 -2.27 23.61
C VAL A 126 -56.61 -1.16 24.55
N LEU A 127 -55.97 0.00 24.43
CA LEU A 127 -56.32 1.22 25.13
C LEU A 127 -57.52 1.88 24.44
N LEU A 128 -58.68 1.90 25.12
CA LEU A 128 -59.90 2.51 24.61
C LEU A 128 -60.55 3.37 25.69
N TYR A 129 -60.77 4.65 25.36
CA TYR A 129 -61.41 5.63 26.23
C TYR A 129 -62.75 6.10 25.64
N PRO A 130 -63.89 5.89 26.32
CA PRO A 130 -65.16 6.48 25.91
C PRO A 130 -65.16 7.97 26.27
N VAL A 131 -65.37 8.85 25.29
CA VAL A 131 -65.28 10.30 25.48
C VAL A 131 -66.48 11.03 24.90
N SER A 132 -66.87 12.13 25.56
CA SER A 132 -67.80 13.10 24.99
C SER A 132 -67.06 14.42 24.81
N ALA A 133 -66.57 14.66 23.58
CA ALA A 133 -65.86 15.90 23.27
C ALA A 133 -66.75 17.14 23.51
N ARG A 134 -68.06 17.05 23.24
CA ARG A 134 -69.03 18.11 23.51
C ARG A 134 -69.11 18.44 25.01
N SER A 135 -69.34 17.43 25.85
CA SER A 135 -69.47 17.64 27.30
C SER A 135 -68.18 18.19 27.90
N ALA A 136 -67.02 17.72 27.41
CA ALA A 136 -65.71 18.21 27.84
C ALA A 136 -65.48 19.67 27.42
N LEU A 137 -65.86 20.05 26.20
CA LEU A 137 -65.75 21.43 25.70
C LEU A 137 -66.65 22.37 26.50
N GLU A 138 -67.91 22.00 26.72
CA GLU A 138 -68.86 22.79 27.52
C GLU A 138 -68.34 23.00 28.95
N ALA A 139 -67.84 21.95 29.60
CA ALA A 139 -67.26 22.04 30.94
C ALA A 139 -66.03 22.96 30.98
N LYS A 140 -65.15 22.89 29.97
CA LYS A 140 -63.98 23.77 29.86
C LYS A 140 -64.40 25.24 29.66
N LEU A 141 -65.33 25.51 28.74
CA LEU A 141 -65.83 26.87 28.47
C LEU A 141 -66.50 27.50 29.69
N LEU A 142 -67.29 26.73 30.45
CA LEU A 142 -67.91 27.17 31.70
C LEU A 142 -66.88 27.47 32.80
N SER A 143 -65.78 26.70 32.84
CA SER A 143 -64.65 26.96 33.73
C SER A 143 -63.89 28.24 33.36
N PHE A 144 -63.73 28.53 32.07
CA PHE A 144 -63.12 29.78 31.58
C PHE A 144 -63.98 31.02 31.85
N SER A 145 -65.31 30.94 31.78
CA SER A 145 -66.20 32.06 32.09
C SER A 145 -66.26 32.42 33.58
N ASN A 146 -65.96 31.46 34.46
CA ASN A 146 -66.05 31.63 35.92
C ASN A 146 -64.74 32.11 36.58
N THR A 147 -63.68 32.39 35.81
CA THR A 147 -62.43 32.96 36.36
C THR A 147 -62.49 34.49 36.57
N GLY A 148 -63.68 35.10 36.44
CA GLY A 148 -63.88 36.54 36.60
C GLY A 148 -64.83 37.00 37.72
N ILE A 149 -65.72 36.18 38.28
CA ILE A 149 -66.72 36.65 39.28
C ILE A 149 -67.05 35.53 40.30
N ASP A 150 -66.75 35.80 41.57
CA ASP A 150 -67.24 35.21 42.83
C ASP A 150 -67.73 33.75 42.87
N GLY A 151 -66.89 32.88 43.43
CA GLY A 151 -67.17 32.08 44.64
C GLY A 151 -68.54 31.45 44.88
N ARG A 152 -69.20 30.85 43.87
CA ARG A 152 -70.36 29.96 44.10
C ARG A 152 -70.25 28.68 43.29
N GLU A 153 -70.11 27.57 44.02
CA GLU A 153 -70.11 26.21 43.48
C GLU A 153 -71.41 25.92 42.69
N PRO A 154 -71.33 25.41 41.46
CA PRO A 154 -72.50 24.86 40.78
C PRO A 154 -72.84 23.48 41.37
N SER A 155 -74.10 23.31 41.77
CA SER A 155 -74.66 22.05 42.29
C SER A 155 -74.37 20.87 41.35
N ALA A 156 -73.53 19.97 41.83
CA ALA A 156 -73.03 18.79 41.16
C ALA A 156 -73.89 17.55 41.50
N SER A 157 -74.52 16.92 40.51
CA SER A 157 -74.85 15.50 40.64
C SER A 157 -75.10 14.73 39.33
N GLU A 158 -75.39 15.38 38.19
CA GLU A 158 -75.60 14.66 36.91
C GLU A 158 -74.48 14.88 35.87
N SER A 159 -73.68 15.94 36.02
CA SER A 159 -72.58 16.29 35.11
C SER A 159 -71.25 15.58 35.40
N HIS A 160 -71.09 14.99 36.59
CA HIS A 160 -69.82 14.36 37.01
C HIS A 160 -69.43 13.13 36.18
N TRP A 161 -70.39 12.32 35.73
CA TRP A 161 -70.09 11.06 35.02
C TRP A 161 -69.67 11.26 33.56
N LYS A 162 -70.20 12.30 32.88
CA LYS A 162 -69.84 12.60 31.48
C LYS A 162 -68.49 13.30 31.38
N VAL A 163 -68.13 14.08 32.41
CA VAL A 163 -66.84 14.78 32.51
C VAL A 163 -65.71 13.84 32.98
N SER A 164 -66.01 12.80 33.76
CA SER A 164 -64.99 11.87 34.27
C SER A 164 -64.24 11.11 33.17
N ASN A 165 -64.92 10.64 32.13
CA ASN A 165 -64.28 9.76 31.14
C ASN A 165 -63.30 10.50 30.22
N PHE A 166 -63.53 11.80 29.96
CA PHE A 166 -62.54 12.64 29.26
C PHE A 166 -61.30 12.89 30.14
N SER A 167 -61.49 13.06 31.46
CA SER A 167 -60.39 13.28 32.40
C SER A 167 -59.42 12.10 32.51
N GLU A 168 -59.92 10.86 32.33
CA GLU A 168 -59.07 9.67 32.30
C GLU A 168 -58.16 9.63 31.06
N PHE A 169 -58.71 10.01 29.91
CA PHE A 169 -57.91 10.18 28.69
C PHE A 169 -56.88 11.30 28.83
N GLU A 170 -57.25 12.45 29.42
CA GLU A 170 -56.32 13.54 29.68
C GLU A 170 -55.17 13.10 30.61
N LYS A 171 -55.47 12.37 31.70
CA LYS A 171 -54.44 11.81 32.60
C LYS A 171 -53.49 10.88 31.87
N PHE A 172 -54.01 10.01 30.99
CA PHE A 172 -53.18 9.15 30.16
C PHE A 172 -52.28 9.97 29.23
N LEU A 173 -52.82 10.98 28.55
CA LEU A 173 -52.07 11.79 27.61
C LEU A 173 -50.99 12.61 28.32
N TYR A 174 -51.30 13.22 29.48
CA TYR A 174 -50.33 13.92 30.30
C TYR A 174 -49.23 12.98 30.80
N SER A 175 -49.58 11.77 31.26
CA SER A 175 -48.57 10.77 31.63
C SER A 175 -47.70 10.39 30.44
N PHE A 176 -48.29 10.14 29.27
CA PHE A 176 -47.52 9.82 28.07
C PHE A 176 -46.59 10.97 27.66
N LEU A 177 -47.04 12.22 27.75
CA LEU A 177 -46.26 13.41 27.43
C LEU A 177 -45.13 13.66 28.42
N ASP A 178 -45.40 13.48 29.71
CA ASP A 178 -44.49 13.75 30.81
C ASP A 178 -43.35 12.73 30.86
N GLY A 179 -42.13 13.23 30.63
CA GLY A 179 -40.90 12.43 30.65
C GLY A 179 -40.52 11.89 32.02
N SER A 180 -41.12 12.37 33.11
CA SER A 180 -40.91 11.83 34.46
C SER A 180 -41.73 10.57 34.74
N THR A 181 -42.74 10.26 33.92
CA THR A 181 -43.53 9.04 34.11
C THR A 181 -42.93 7.85 33.37
N ARG A 182 -43.24 6.63 33.83
CA ARG A 182 -42.82 5.37 33.18
C ARG A 182 -43.13 5.36 31.68
N MET A 183 -44.31 5.83 31.28
CA MET A 183 -44.78 5.80 29.89
C MET A 183 -44.02 6.81 29.00
N GLY A 184 -43.75 8.01 29.53
CA GLY A 184 -42.97 9.02 28.83
C GLY A 184 -41.50 8.62 28.69
N MET A 185 -40.95 7.94 29.70
CA MET A 185 -39.58 7.41 29.70
C MET A 185 -39.39 6.26 28.71
N GLU A 186 -40.33 5.29 28.67
CA GLU A 186 -40.32 4.20 27.68
C GLU A 186 -40.32 4.73 26.24
N ARG A 187 -41.14 5.75 25.96
CA ARG A 187 -41.15 6.44 24.66
C ARG A 187 -39.80 7.10 24.37
N MET A 188 -39.23 7.83 25.34
CA MET A 188 -37.95 8.52 25.18
C MET A 188 -36.84 7.51 24.90
N LYS A 189 -36.81 6.39 25.62
CA LYS A 189 -35.89 5.27 25.38
C LYS A 189 -35.99 4.74 23.95
N LEU A 190 -37.19 4.36 23.49
CA LEU A 190 -37.39 3.86 22.12
C LEU A 190 -36.96 4.86 21.04
N LYS A 191 -37.22 6.17 21.26
CA LYS A 191 -36.79 7.23 20.34
C LYS A 191 -35.28 7.38 20.28
N LEU A 192 -34.59 7.26 21.41
CA LEU A 192 -33.13 7.43 21.48
C LEU A 192 -32.38 6.16 21.05
N GLU A 193 -32.96 4.98 21.23
CA GLU A 193 -32.40 3.70 20.76
C GLU A 193 -32.31 3.64 19.23
N THR A 194 -33.26 4.24 18.50
CA THR A 194 -33.28 4.15 17.02
C THR A 194 -32.06 4.83 16.37
N PRO A 195 -31.72 6.11 16.66
CA PRO A 195 -30.50 6.74 16.16
C PRO A 195 -29.22 6.01 16.57
N ILE A 196 -29.17 5.42 17.77
CA ILE A 196 -28.02 4.64 18.22
C ILE A 196 -27.87 3.38 17.37
N ALA A 197 -28.94 2.62 17.16
CA ALA A 197 -28.89 1.43 16.31
C ALA A 197 -28.47 1.77 14.86
N ILE A 198 -28.86 2.94 14.34
CA ILE A 198 -28.40 3.42 13.03
C ILE A 198 -26.90 3.77 13.09
N ALA A 199 -26.46 4.50 14.12
CA ALA A 199 -25.06 4.87 14.29
C ALA A 199 -24.14 3.65 14.45
N GLU A 200 -24.56 2.62 15.20
CA GLU A 200 -23.84 1.35 15.34
C GLU A 200 -23.70 0.62 13.99
N ARG A 201 -24.76 0.59 13.17
CA ARG A 201 -24.70 0.00 11.83
C ARG A 201 -23.76 0.76 10.90
N LEU A 202 -23.79 2.09 10.93
CA LEU A 202 -22.89 2.93 10.15
C LEU A 202 -21.44 2.74 10.61
N LEU A 203 -21.20 2.73 11.92
CA LEU A 203 -19.89 2.50 12.50
C LEU A 203 -19.32 1.14 12.07
N SER A 204 -20.10 0.06 12.18
CA SER A 204 -19.67 -1.28 11.76
C SER A 204 -19.36 -1.36 10.26
N ALA A 205 -20.13 -0.67 9.42
CA ALA A 205 -19.83 -0.56 7.99
C ALA A 205 -18.52 0.21 7.74
N CYS A 206 -18.31 1.34 8.42
CA CYS A 206 -17.08 2.12 8.34
C CYS A 206 -15.86 1.32 8.82
N GLU A 207 -15.94 0.61 9.93
CA GLU A 207 -14.86 -0.24 10.45
C GLU A 207 -14.49 -1.34 9.46
N THR A 208 -15.47 -1.97 8.83
CA THR A 208 -15.22 -3.01 7.82
C THR A 208 -14.47 -2.43 6.62
N LEU A 209 -14.92 -1.29 6.10
CA LEU A 209 -14.27 -0.60 4.97
C LEU A 209 -12.84 -0.16 5.32
N VAL A 210 -12.64 0.48 6.47
CA VAL A 210 -11.32 0.94 6.93
C VAL A 210 -10.39 -0.24 7.14
N LYS A 211 -10.88 -1.35 7.71
CA LYS A 211 -10.07 -2.57 7.88
C LYS A 211 -9.62 -3.16 6.55
N GLU A 212 -10.52 -3.27 5.57
CA GLU A 212 -10.19 -3.74 4.23
C GLU A 212 -9.18 -2.82 3.54
N ASP A 213 -9.35 -1.51 3.67
CA ASP A 213 -8.45 -0.54 3.07
C ASP A 213 -7.09 -0.47 3.78
N CYS A 214 -7.04 -0.66 5.10
CA CYS A 214 -5.78 -0.85 5.85
C CYS A 214 -5.02 -2.07 5.34
N GLN A 215 -5.70 -3.20 5.12
CA GLN A 215 -5.08 -4.40 4.59
C GLN A 215 -4.49 -4.16 3.20
N LYS A 216 -5.23 -3.48 2.31
CA LYS A 216 -4.73 -3.10 0.99
C LYS A 216 -3.52 -2.15 1.09
N ALA A 217 -3.60 -1.12 1.92
CA ALA A 217 -2.50 -0.17 2.13
C ALA A 217 -1.24 -0.86 2.69
N PHE A 218 -1.40 -1.82 3.59
CA PHE A 218 -0.29 -2.62 4.10
C PHE A 218 0.33 -3.51 3.03
N GLN A 219 -0.49 -4.18 2.21
CA GLN A 219 0.00 -4.97 1.07
C GLN A 219 0.74 -4.10 0.05
N ASP A 220 0.25 -2.90 -0.19
CA ASP A 220 0.83 -1.91 -1.07
C ASP A 220 2.21 -1.46 -0.57
N LEU A 221 2.34 -1.10 0.71
CA LEU A 221 3.63 -0.75 1.33
C LEU A 221 4.62 -1.92 1.29
N LYS A 222 4.13 -3.13 1.61
CA LYS A 222 4.92 -4.35 1.55
C LYS A 222 5.44 -4.60 0.14
N PHE A 223 4.60 -4.46 -0.88
CA PHE A 223 4.99 -4.65 -2.28
C PHE A 223 6.07 -3.65 -2.70
N VAL A 224 5.94 -2.36 -2.34
CA VAL A 224 6.99 -1.36 -2.65
C VAL A 224 8.32 -1.76 -2.03
N THR A 225 8.29 -2.20 -0.77
CA THR A 225 9.50 -2.62 -0.05
C THR A 225 10.13 -3.85 -0.70
N GLU A 226 9.34 -4.88 -0.98
CA GLU A 226 9.79 -6.10 -1.65
C GLU A 226 10.36 -5.82 -3.06
N LEU A 227 9.78 -4.87 -3.79
CA LEU A 227 10.27 -4.47 -5.10
C LEU A 227 11.59 -3.68 -5.02
N VAL A 228 11.79 -2.86 -4.00
CA VAL A 228 13.08 -2.21 -3.78
C VAL A 228 14.13 -3.25 -3.35
N ASP A 229 13.77 -4.18 -2.49
CA ASP A 229 14.66 -5.24 -2.00
C ASP A 229 15.06 -6.24 -3.11
N SER A 230 14.22 -6.43 -4.14
CA SER A 230 14.53 -7.33 -5.26
C SER A 230 15.71 -6.88 -6.12
N VAL A 231 16.24 -5.66 -5.91
CA VAL A 231 17.52 -5.24 -6.49
C VAL A 231 18.65 -6.19 -6.07
N GLN A 232 18.57 -6.80 -4.89
CA GLN A 232 19.57 -7.78 -4.43
C GLN A 232 19.54 -9.08 -5.25
N ASP A 233 18.36 -9.49 -5.73
CA ASP A 233 18.22 -10.65 -6.60
C ASP A 233 18.85 -10.36 -7.97
N TYR A 234 18.61 -9.16 -8.50
CA TYR A 234 19.27 -8.68 -9.71
C TYR A 234 20.79 -8.61 -9.55
N ALA A 235 21.28 -8.10 -8.41
CA ALA A 235 22.71 -8.03 -8.11
C ALA A 235 23.35 -9.42 -8.16
N THR A 236 22.70 -10.42 -7.56
CA THR A 236 23.16 -11.81 -7.57
C THR A 236 23.16 -12.40 -8.99
N LYS A 237 22.14 -12.10 -9.79
CA LYS A 237 22.07 -12.51 -11.21
C LYS A 237 23.22 -11.90 -12.01
N MET A 238 23.45 -10.61 -11.89
CA MET A 238 24.53 -9.89 -12.59
C MET A 238 25.90 -10.40 -12.19
N GLU A 239 26.14 -10.67 -10.90
CA GLU A 239 27.39 -11.27 -10.42
C GLU A 239 27.63 -12.64 -11.08
N ASN A 240 26.61 -13.50 -11.11
CA ASN A 240 26.71 -14.82 -11.75
C ASN A 240 27.00 -14.73 -13.25
N GLU A 241 26.32 -13.84 -13.98
CA GLU A 241 26.55 -13.63 -15.41
C GLU A 241 27.92 -12.99 -15.70
N SER A 242 28.41 -12.11 -14.82
CA SER A 242 29.73 -11.46 -14.95
C SER A 242 30.89 -12.45 -14.93
N ILE A 243 30.72 -13.61 -14.26
CA ILE A 243 31.75 -14.67 -14.19
C ILE A 243 32.13 -15.14 -15.60
N TYR A 244 31.17 -15.21 -16.53
CA TYR A 244 31.46 -15.56 -17.93
C TYR A 244 32.42 -14.57 -18.57
N TRP A 245 32.13 -13.27 -18.45
CA TRP A 245 32.94 -12.18 -19.01
C TRP A 245 34.35 -12.15 -18.43
N ARG A 246 34.44 -12.31 -17.11
CA ARG A 246 35.72 -12.37 -16.40
C ARG A 246 36.56 -13.55 -16.87
N ARG A 247 35.99 -14.76 -16.91
CA ARG A 247 36.70 -15.96 -17.41
C ARG A 247 37.17 -15.78 -18.85
N LYS A 248 36.32 -15.23 -19.72
CA LYS A 248 36.65 -14.98 -21.12
C LYS A 248 37.82 -14.01 -21.26
N THR A 249 37.80 -12.90 -20.52
CA THR A 249 38.87 -11.90 -20.54
C THR A 249 40.19 -12.46 -19.99
N LEU A 250 40.13 -13.15 -18.85
CA LEU A 250 41.32 -13.77 -18.24
C LEU A 250 41.94 -14.84 -19.14
N SER A 251 41.12 -15.58 -19.90
CA SER A 251 41.61 -16.59 -20.86
C SER A 251 42.44 -15.98 -22.00
N LEU A 252 42.12 -14.74 -22.43
CA LEU A 252 42.90 -14.04 -23.45
C LEU A 252 44.29 -13.67 -22.93
N ILE A 253 44.37 -13.22 -21.66
CA ILE A 253 45.63 -12.90 -20.99
C ILE A 253 46.48 -14.18 -20.83
N ASP A 254 45.86 -15.28 -20.40
CA ASP A 254 46.57 -16.55 -20.21
C ASP A 254 47.04 -17.18 -21.54
N MET A 255 46.26 -17.03 -22.61
CA MET A 255 46.66 -17.45 -23.95
C MET A 255 47.86 -16.63 -24.46
N ALA A 256 47.83 -15.30 -24.28
CA ALA A 256 48.94 -14.43 -24.64
C ALA A 256 50.20 -14.77 -23.84
N LYS A 257 50.06 -14.97 -22.52
CA LYS A 257 51.13 -15.44 -21.63
C LYS A 257 51.72 -16.74 -22.13
N SER A 258 50.90 -17.75 -22.45
CA SER A 258 51.34 -19.05 -22.94
C SER A 258 52.14 -18.95 -24.25
N HIS A 259 51.66 -18.14 -25.21
CA HIS A 259 52.38 -17.89 -26.47
C HIS A 259 53.73 -17.17 -26.25
N VAL A 260 53.79 -16.19 -25.34
CA VAL A 260 55.06 -15.53 -24.97
C VAL A 260 56.03 -16.53 -24.33
N LEU A 261 55.55 -17.38 -23.42
CA LEU A 261 56.38 -18.41 -22.78
C LEU A 261 56.91 -19.44 -23.77
N GLU A 262 56.11 -19.85 -24.76
CA GLU A 262 56.55 -20.73 -25.83
C GLU A 262 57.62 -20.08 -26.72
N LEU A 263 57.45 -18.79 -27.04
CA LEU A 263 58.43 -18.02 -27.81
C LEU A 263 59.75 -17.84 -27.03
N ILE A 264 59.69 -17.59 -25.72
CA ILE A 264 60.88 -17.55 -24.84
C ILE A 264 61.56 -18.92 -24.79
N LYS A 265 60.78 -20.00 -24.63
CA LYS A 265 61.31 -21.36 -24.55
C LYS A 265 61.98 -21.80 -25.85
N SER A 266 61.43 -21.41 -27.00
CA SER A 266 62.00 -21.70 -28.32
C SER A 266 63.18 -20.79 -28.67
N THR A 267 63.19 -19.54 -28.21
CA THR A 267 64.31 -18.59 -28.43
C THR A 267 65.52 -18.95 -27.55
N LEU A 268 65.30 -19.24 -26.26
CA LEU A 268 66.34 -19.59 -25.29
C LEU A 268 66.67 -21.09 -25.33
N GLN A 269 67.21 -21.54 -26.46
CA GLN A 269 67.82 -22.86 -26.62
C GLN A 269 69.32 -22.72 -26.85
N LEU A 270 70.13 -23.58 -26.21
CA LEU A 270 71.59 -23.59 -26.41
C LEU A 270 71.99 -23.86 -27.87
N SER A 271 71.13 -24.56 -28.62
CA SER A 271 71.28 -24.84 -30.05
C SER A 271 71.05 -23.61 -30.95
N ASN A 272 70.43 -22.53 -30.45
CA ASN A 272 70.11 -21.34 -31.24
C ASN A 272 71.26 -20.31 -31.26
N LEU A 273 72.46 -20.78 -31.62
CA LEU A 273 73.69 -19.96 -31.65
C LEU A 273 73.61 -18.80 -32.66
N GLY A 274 72.88 -18.98 -33.77
CA GLY A 274 72.67 -17.93 -34.78
C GLY A 274 71.82 -16.75 -34.28
N LEU A 275 70.95 -16.97 -33.29
CA LEU A 275 70.23 -15.89 -32.62
C LEU A 275 71.12 -15.26 -31.54
N ALA A 276 71.84 -16.05 -30.76
CA ALA A 276 72.76 -15.54 -29.72
C ALA A 276 73.77 -14.51 -30.29
N THR A 277 74.34 -14.76 -31.47
CA THR A 277 75.23 -13.81 -32.14
C THR A 277 74.53 -12.49 -32.48
N SER A 278 73.26 -12.53 -32.91
CA SER A 278 72.49 -11.31 -33.19
C SER A 278 72.27 -10.47 -31.92
N TYR A 279 72.06 -11.07 -30.75
CA TYR A 279 71.92 -10.34 -29.48
C TYR A 279 73.25 -9.79 -28.93
N MET A 280 74.37 -10.44 -29.26
CA MET A 280 75.70 -10.02 -28.80
C MET A 280 76.30 -8.90 -29.65
N PHE A 281 76.09 -8.91 -30.98
CA PHE A 281 76.78 -7.99 -31.90
C PHE A 281 75.94 -6.79 -32.35
N LYS A 282 74.60 -6.83 -32.24
CA LYS A 282 73.74 -5.67 -32.54
C LYS A 282 73.61 -4.80 -31.29
N GLY A 283 74.32 -3.67 -31.28
CA GLY A 283 74.27 -2.68 -30.19
C GLY A 283 72.91 -1.96 -30.09
N GLU A 284 72.68 -1.34 -28.93
CA GLU A 284 71.43 -0.68 -28.46
C GLU A 284 70.76 0.34 -29.40
N LYS A 285 71.38 0.72 -30.51
CA LYS A 285 70.95 1.86 -31.34
C LYS A 285 70.48 1.53 -32.77
N SER A 286 70.27 0.26 -33.15
CA SER A 286 69.80 -0.06 -34.52
C SER A 286 68.81 -1.22 -34.60
N ALA A 287 67.62 -0.91 -35.12
CA ALA A 287 66.52 -1.77 -35.61
C ALA A 287 66.07 -2.93 -34.69
N ALA A 288 64.79 -2.91 -34.32
CA ALA A 288 64.13 -3.90 -33.47
C ALA A 288 64.55 -5.34 -33.81
N VAL A 289 64.97 -6.07 -32.77
CA VAL A 289 65.45 -7.44 -32.87
C VAL A 289 64.26 -8.35 -33.25
N PRO A 290 64.48 -9.48 -33.95
CA PRO A 290 63.38 -10.29 -34.49
C PRO A 290 62.37 -10.77 -33.44
N ALA A 291 62.79 -11.02 -32.20
CA ALA A 291 61.87 -11.46 -31.14
C ALA A 291 60.97 -10.32 -30.64
N THR A 292 61.48 -9.09 -30.50
CA THR A 292 60.69 -7.93 -30.06
C THR A 292 59.52 -7.65 -31.00
N LEU A 293 59.78 -7.66 -32.32
CA LEU A 293 58.74 -7.44 -33.33
C LEU A 293 57.69 -8.55 -33.33
N ARG A 294 58.10 -9.81 -33.16
CA ARG A 294 57.16 -10.95 -33.10
C ARG A 294 56.33 -10.95 -31.81
N ILE A 295 56.95 -10.69 -30.66
CA ILE A 295 56.22 -10.59 -29.39
C ILE A 295 55.23 -9.42 -29.43
N GLN A 296 55.63 -8.27 -29.97
CA GLN A 296 54.76 -7.10 -30.04
C GLN A 296 53.63 -7.27 -31.05
N ASN A 297 53.94 -7.63 -32.30
CA ASN A 297 52.98 -7.61 -33.41
C ASN A 297 52.16 -8.89 -33.52
N ASP A 298 52.73 -10.05 -33.15
CA ASP A 298 52.09 -11.34 -33.36
C ASP A 298 51.40 -11.87 -32.09
N ILE A 299 51.75 -11.36 -30.90
CA ILE A 299 51.26 -11.90 -29.62
C ILE A 299 50.59 -10.83 -28.75
N ILE A 300 51.34 -9.88 -28.20
CA ILE A 300 50.83 -8.95 -27.18
C ILE A 300 49.86 -7.93 -27.80
N GLY A 301 50.18 -7.39 -28.98
CA GLY A 301 49.34 -6.41 -29.68
C GLY A 301 47.94 -6.94 -30.00
N PRO A 302 47.81 -8.07 -30.73
CA PRO A 302 46.51 -8.67 -31.02
C PRO A 302 45.73 -9.06 -29.76
N ALA A 303 46.39 -9.66 -28.77
CA ALA A 303 45.74 -10.04 -27.52
C ALA A 303 45.21 -8.83 -26.73
N LEU A 304 45.93 -7.71 -26.75
CA LEU A 304 45.49 -6.47 -26.11
C LEU A 304 44.26 -5.90 -26.82
N LEU A 305 44.25 -5.88 -28.16
CA LEU A 305 43.09 -5.43 -28.94
C LEU A 305 41.87 -6.33 -28.72
N ASP A 306 42.06 -7.65 -28.69
CA ASP A 306 40.99 -8.59 -28.40
C ASP A 306 40.45 -8.39 -26.98
N ALA A 307 41.32 -8.19 -25.99
CA ALA A 307 40.91 -7.92 -24.61
C ALA A 307 40.18 -6.58 -24.48
N GLN A 308 40.64 -5.52 -25.17
CA GLN A 308 39.93 -4.24 -25.24
C GLN A 308 38.53 -4.40 -25.84
N ARG A 309 38.40 -5.14 -26.95
CA ARG A 309 37.11 -5.41 -27.58
C ARG A 309 36.18 -6.17 -26.65
N GLN A 310 36.69 -7.19 -25.95
CA GLN A 310 35.91 -7.97 -24.99
C GLN A 310 35.46 -7.15 -23.78
N LEU A 311 36.32 -6.27 -23.25
CA LEU A 311 35.94 -5.37 -22.17
C LEU A 311 34.93 -4.31 -22.62
N ALA A 312 35.02 -3.81 -23.86
CA ALA A 312 34.03 -2.91 -24.42
C ALA A 312 32.65 -3.60 -24.58
N GLU A 313 32.63 -4.85 -25.06
CA GLU A 313 31.41 -5.68 -25.11
C GLU A 313 30.83 -5.91 -23.70
N TYR A 314 31.69 -6.13 -22.70
CA TYR A 314 31.29 -6.28 -21.30
C TYR A 314 30.66 -5.01 -20.70
N VAL A 315 31.27 -3.83 -20.90
CA VAL A 315 30.72 -2.54 -20.46
C VAL A 315 29.38 -2.27 -21.12
N LEU A 316 29.24 -2.53 -22.42
CA LEU A 316 27.96 -2.40 -23.13
C LEU A 316 26.90 -3.35 -22.57
N TRP A 317 27.29 -4.58 -22.22
CA TRP A 317 26.41 -5.53 -21.55
C TRP A 317 25.97 -5.02 -20.18
N LEU A 318 26.87 -4.44 -19.37
CA LEU A 318 26.52 -3.82 -18.09
C LEU A 318 25.49 -2.70 -18.26
N GLN A 319 25.77 -1.73 -19.14
CA GLN A 319 24.90 -0.59 -19.42
C GLN A 319 23.52 -1.03 -19.91
N SER A 320 23.47 -1.93 -20.89
CA SER A 320 22.20 -2.38 -21.49
C SER A 320 21.37 -3.23 -20.52
N SER A 321 22.01 -4.11 -19.75
CA SER A 321 21.33 -4.91 -18.72
C SER A 321 20.74 -4.01 -17.65
N ASN A 322 21.47 -2.99 -17.21
CA ASN A 322 21.02 -2.07 -16.19
C ASN A 322 19.87 -1.17 -16.66
N ALA A 323 19.99 -0.61 -17.88
CA ALA A 323 18.94 0.19 -18.48
C ALA A 323 17.64 -0.61 -18.70
N CYS A 324 17.76 -1.88 -19.11
CA CYS A 324 16.61 -2.77 -19.27
C CYS A 324 15.92 -3.03 -17.93
N GLU A 325 16.68 -3.38 -16.89
CA GLU A 325 16.13 -3.69 -15.57
C GLU A 325 15.50 -2.44 -14.91
N GLY A 326 16.16 -1.29 -14.99
CA GLY A 326 15.61 -0.02 -14.49
C GLY A 326 14.25 0.31 -15.11
N LYS A 327 14.07 0.03 -16.40
CA LYS A 327 12.79 0.20 -17.09
C LYS A 327 11.72 -0.76 -16.57
N LEU A 328 12.08 -2.01 -16.28
CA LEU A 328 11.13 -2.98 -15.69
C LEU A 328 10.65 -2.55 -14.31
N TYR A 329 11.52 -1.97 -13.48
CA TYR A 329 11.12 -1.38 -12.20
C TYR A 329 10.15 -0.22 -12.39
N GLU A 330 10.46 0.72 -13.28
CA GLU A 330 9.58 1.85 -13.59
C GLU A 330 8.20 1.40 -14.08
N GLU A 331 8.16 0.43 -15.01
CA GLU A 331 6.91 -0.17 -15.50
C GLU A 331 6.12 -0.87 -14.36
N SER A 332 6.83 -1.52 -13.43
CA SER A 332 6.23 -2.21 -12.28
C SER A 332 5.58 -1.23 -11.29
N PHE A 333 6.25 -0.13 -10.97
CA PHE A 333 5.69 0.94 -10.15
C PHE A 333 4.47 1.59 -10.82
N ASN A 334 4.59 1.97 -12.09
CA ASN A 334 3.52 2.63 -12.84
C ASN A 334 2.27 1.76 -13.01
N ARG A 335 2.43 0.45 -13.23
CA ARG A 335 1.31 -0.49 -13.37
C ARG A 335 0.46 -0.57 -12.10
N ARG A 336 1.10 -0.50 -10.93
CA ARG A 336 0.43 -0.64 -9.64
C ARG A 336 -0.14 0.69 -9.14
N TRP A 337 0.52 1.81 -9.41
CA TRP A 337 0.09 3.16 -9.01
C TRP A 337 0.05 4.17 -10.17
N PRO A 338 -0.89 4.02 -11.11
CA PRO A 338 -1.00 4.92 -12.26
C PRO A 338 -1.38 6.37 -11.90
N LEU A 339 -1.94 6.58 -10.70
CA LEU A 339 -2.42 7.89 -10.21
C LEU A 339 -1.43 8.59 -9.26
N VAL A 340 -0.44 7.87 -8.75
CA VAL A 340 0.68 8.52 -8.05
C VAL A 340 1.47 9.17 -9.16
N ASN A 341 1.27 10.47 -9.34
CA ASN A 341 2.01 11.24 -10.32
C ASN A 341 3.48 11.16 -9.88
N PRO A 342 4.34 10.34 -10.52
CA PRO A 342 5.76 10.50 -10.27
C PRO A 342 6.02 11.94 -10.68
N ASN A 343 6.53 12.76 -9.77
CA ASN A 343 6.84 14.17 -10.01
C ASN A 343 7.35 14.32 -11.46
N PRO A 344 6.86 15.26 -12.30
CA PRO A 344 7.02 15.21 -13.78
C PRO A 344 8.45 15.36 -14.30
N LYS A 345 9.45 15.21 -13.43
CA LYS A 345 10.86 15.05 -13.71
C LYS A 345 11.40 14.08 -12.66
N VAL A 346 11.35 12.77 -12.89
CA VAL A 346 12.52 11.97 -12.51
C VAL A 346 13.66 12.67 -13.26
N PRO A 347 14.61 13.34 -12.57
CA PRO A 347 15.61 14.14 -13.24
C PRO A 347 16.23 13.32 -14.37
N HIS A 348 16.49 13.95 -15.52
CA HIS A 348 17.22 13.31 -16.61
C HIS A 348 18.52 12.65 -16.06
N GLU A 349 19.12 13.30 -15.06
CA GLU A 349 20.26 12.81 -14.26
C GLU A 349 20.06 11.42 -13.65
N THR A 350 18.86 11.09 -13.17
CA THR A 350 18.55 9.77 -12.58
C THR A 350 18.54 8.67 -13.64
N HIS A 351 18.04 8.96 -14.84
CA HIS A 351 18.14 8.03 -15.99
C HIS A 351 19.56 7.92 -16.54
N GLU A 352 20.36 8.98 -16.43
CA GLU A 352 21.78 8.95 -16.78
C GLU A 352 22.57 8.01 -15.84
N LEU A 353 22.13 7.80 -14.58
CA LEU A 353 22.76 6.80 -13.69
C LEU A 353 22.71 5.39 -14.27
N LEU A 354 21.64 5.02 -14.98
CA LEU A 354 21.51 3.69 -15.59
C LEU A 354 22.50 3.47 -16.75
N LYS A 355 22.91 4.56 -17.41
CA LYS A 355 23.89 4.54 -18.50
C LYS A 355 25.32 4.71 -18.00
N LYS A 356 25.50 5.22 -16.79
CA LYS A 356 26.82 5.46 -16.21
C LYS A 356 27.47 4.14 -15.79
N VAL A 357 28.52 3.79 -16.50
CA VAL A 357 29.49 2.77 -16.08
C VAL A 357 30.84 3.43 -16.12
N ASP A 358 31.57 3.40 -15.00
CA ASP A 358 32.95 3.86 -14.99
C ASP A 358 33.76 2.79 -15.74
N ASP A 359 34.37 3.15 -16.87
CA ASP A 359 35.13 2.22 -17.72
C ASP A 359 36.50 1.88 -17.09
N ILE A 360 36.55 1.42 -15.83
CA ILE A 360 37.80 1.20 -15.09
C ILE A 360 38.56 0.03 -15.70
N SER A 361 37.88 -1.09 -16.00
CA SER A 361 38.51 -2.27 -16.61
C SER A 361 39.15 -1.95 -17.96
N LEU A 362 38.46 -1.22 -18.83
CA LEU A 362 38.99 -0.73 -20.11
C LEU A 362 40.24 0.14 -19.91
N ARG A 363 40.19 1.10 -18.97
CA ARG A 363 41.33 1.97 -18.66
C ARG A 363 42.55 1.22 -18.14
N VAL A 364 42.39 0.08 -17.46
CA VAL A 364 43.52 -0.77 -17.03
C VAL A 364 44.24 -1.35 -18.24
N ILE A 365 43.51 -1.91 -19.20
CA ILE A 365 44.11 -2.49 -20.42
C ILE A 365 44.69 -1.42 -21.34
N GLU A 366 44.06 -0.26 -21.48
CA GLU A 366 44.58 0.86 -22.29
C GLU A 366 45.92 1.40 -21.76
N LYS A 367 46.13 1.37 -20.45
CA LYS A 367 47.40 1.79 -19.84
C LYS A 367 48.53 0.78 -20.07
N PHE A 368 48.22 -0.48 -20.39
CA PHE A 368 49.22 -1.50 -20.61
C PHE A 368 49.87 -1.34 -22.00
N SER A 369 51.17 -1.03 -22.01
CA SER A 369 51.93 -0.79 -23.25
C SER A 369 52.57 -2.06 -23.78
N ALA A 370 52.07 -2.56 -24.92
CA ALA A 370 52.68 -3.70 -25.63
C ALA A 370 54.17 -3.46 -25.94
N ASN A 371 54.53 -2.26 -26.39
CA ASN A 371 55.92 -1.88 -26.68
C ASN A 371 56.83 -1.96 -25.44
N THR A 372 56.34 -1.50 -24.29
CA THR A 372 57.11 -1.53 -23.03
C THR A 372 57.30 -2.97 -22.55
N ALA A 373 56.25 -3.78 -22.61
CA ALA A 373 56.30 -5.18 -22.24
C ALA A 373 57.25 -5.98 -23.15
N SER A 374 57.18 -5.79 -24.47
CA SER A 374 58.08 -6.44 -25.43
C SER A 374 59.54 -6.04 -25.23
N LYS A 375 59.83 -4.76 -24.96
CA LYS A 375 61.19 -4.28 -24.66
C LYS A 375 61.75 -4.89 -23.37
N LEU A 376 60.92 -5.06 -22.34
CA LEU A 376 61.34 -5.66 -21.08
C LEU A 376 61.72 -7.13 -21.28
N VAL A 377 60.87 -7.92 -21.97
CA VAL A 377 61.19 -9.32 -22.29
C VAL A 377 62.45 -9.44 -23.13
N GLU A 378 62.63 -8.55 -24.11
CA GLU A 378 63.82 -8.48 -24.95
C GLU A 378 65.10 -8.20 -24.14
N GLN A 379 65.06 -7.22 -23.23
CA GLN A 379 66.19 -6.87 -22.38
C GLN A 379 66.62 -8.05 -21.49
N GLU A 380 65.65 -8.78 -20.94
CA GLU A 380 65.89 -9.98 -20.14
C GLU A 380 66.51 -11.11 -20.98
N ILE A 381 66.01 -11.36 -22.20
CA ILE A 381 66.60 -12.33 -23.13
C ILE A 381 68.05 -11.95 -23.45
N ARG A 382 68.32 -10.68 -23.73
CA ARG A 382 69.66 -10.16 -24.00
C ARG A 382 70.59 -10.34 -22.80
N GLU A 383 70.12 -10.07 -21.59
CA GLU A 383 70.89 -10.25 -20.36
C GLU A 383 71.26 -11.73 -20.12
N VAL A 384 70.35 -12.66 -20.43
CA VAL A 384 70.65 -14.10 -20.35
C VAL A 384 71.71 -14.51 -21.36
N PHE A 385 71.62 -14.07 -22.61
CA PHE A 385 72.66 -14.35 -23.61
C PHE A 385 74.00 -13.69 -23.27
N LEU A 386 74.03 -12.43 -22.85
CA LEU A 386 75.26 -11.75 -22.44
C LEU A 386 75.87 -12.36 -21.18
N GLY A 387 75.06 -12.77 -20.22
CA GLY A 387 75.56 -13.41 -19.01
C GLY A 387 76.08 -14.83 -19.25
N THR A 388 75.55 -15.55 -20.24
CA THR A 388 75.95 -16.94 -20.54
C THR A 388 77.08 -17.02 -21.58
N PHE A 389 77.10 -16.12 -22.56
CA PHE A 389 78.06 -16.13 -23.67
C PHE A 389 78.99 -14.89 -23.71
N GLY A 390 78.65 -13.80 -23.02
CA GLY A 390 79.40 -12.52 -23.03
C GLY A 390 80.23 -12.21 -21.78
N GLY A 391 80.07 -12.94 -20.67
CA GLY A 391 80.78 -12.73 -19.40
C GLY A 391 82.28 -13.06 -19.38
N LEU A 392 82.84 -13.51 -20.51
CA LEU A 392 84.27 -13.69 -20.70
C LEU A 392 84.85 -12.43 -21.35
N GLY A 393 85.26 -11.46 -20.51
CA GLY A 393 85.85 -10.21 -20.97
C GLY A 393 87.00 -10.43 -21.96
N ALA A 394 86.98 -9.69 -23.08
CA ALA A 394 88.10 -9.30 -23.96
C ALA A 394 89.12 -10.36 -24.46
N ALA A 395 89.05 -11.64 -24.08
CA ALA A 395 89.98 -12.69 -24.50
C ALA A 395 89.30 -13.85 -25.27
N GLY A 396 88.00 -13.77 -25.52
CA GLY A 396 87.22 -14.79 -26.23
C GLY A 396 86.83 -14.39 -27.66
N LEU A 397 87.74 -13.79 -28.44
CA LEU A 397 87.49 -13.42 -29.85
C LEU A 397 87.43 -14.62 -30.83
N SER A 398 87.25 -15.86 -30.37
CA SER A 398 87.36 -17.04 -31.24
C SER A 398 86.16 -17.97 -31.14
N ALA A 399 85.00 -17.50 -31.60
CA ALA A 399 83.94 -18.39 -32.08
C ALA A 399 83.33 -17.92 -33.40
N SER A 400 83.33 -16.60 -33.68
CA SER A 400 82.91 -16.08 -35.00
C SER A 400 83.99 -16.16 -36.09
N LEU A 401 85.24 -16.52 -35.75
CA LEU A 401 86.33 -16.69 -36.72
C LEU A 401 86.54 -18.13 -37.20
N LEU A 402 85.76 -19.11 -36.73
CA LEU A 402 85.99 -20.54 -37.05
C LEU A 402 84.98 -21.18 -38.01
N THR A 403 84.09 -20.42 -38.67
CA THR A 403 83.16 -21.01 -39.67
C THR A 403 83.71 -21.06 -41.10
N SER A 404 84.96 -20.64 -41.35
CA SER A 404 85.48 -20.59 -42.74
C SER A 404 86.49 -21.66 -43.14
N VAL A 405 87.04 -22.48 -42.22
CA VAL A 405 88.07 -23.45 -42.62
C VAL A 405 88.01 -24.74 -41.79
N LEU A 406 87.67 -25.83 -42.50
CA LEU A 406 87.92 -27.27 -42.27
C LEU A 406 86.71 -28.17 -41.93
N PRO A 407 86.56 -29.30 -42.68
CA PRO A 407 85.65 -30.39 -42.35
C PRO A 407 86.31 -31.37 -41.37
N THR A 408 85.46 -32.03 -40.58
CA THR A 408 85.68 -33.20 -39.69
C THR A 408 86.43 -33.00 -38.35
N THR A 409 85.90 -33.68 -37.31
CA THR A 409 86.37 -33.84 -35.91
C THR A 409 86.09 -32.73 -34.88
N LEU A 410 84.93 -32.06 -34.98
CA LEU A 410 84.55 -30.91 -34.14
C LEU A 410 83.59 -31.26 -32.97
N GLU A 411 83.86 -32.30 -32.17
CA GLU A 411 83.16 -32.51 -30.88
C GLU A 411 84.11 -32.25 -29.70
N ASP A 412 85.37 -32.69 -29.77
CA ASP A 412 86.32 -32.55 -28.65
C ASP A 412 87.02 -31.18 -28.56
N LEU A 413 86.98 -30.35 -29.62
CA LEU A 413 87.53 -28.98 -29.60
C LEU A 413 86.52 -27.93 -29.09
N LEU A 414 85.22 -28.21 -29.21
CA LEU A 414 84.16 -27.43 -28.56
C LEU A 414 84.19 -27.63 -27.04
N ALA A 415 84.60 -28.82 -26.58
CA ALA A 415 84.80 -29.11 -25.16
C ALA A 415 85.97 -28.34 -24.54
N LEU A 416 87.04 -28.04 -25.30
CA LEU A 416 88.23 -27.32 -24.81
C LEU A 416 88.09 -25.79 -24.82
N GLY A 417 87.27 -25.22 -25.70
CA GLY A 417 86.98 -23.77 -25.72
C GLY A 417 85.97 -23.30 -24.66
N LEU A 418 85.12 -24.21 -24.17
CA LEU A 418 84.12 -23.96 -23.11
C LEU A 418 84.67 -24.13 -21.68
N CYS A 419 85.88 -24.67 -21.51
CA CYS A 419 86.48 -25.01 -20.22
C CYS A 419 87.39 -23.89 -19.64
N SER A 420 86.83 -22.70 -19.42
CA SER A 420 87.21 -21.96 -18.22
C SER A 420 86.19 -22.31 -17.13
N ALA A 421 86.58 -22.36 -15.85
CA ALA A 421 85.63 -22.54 -14.76
C ALA A 421 84.47 -21.52 -14.84
N GLY A 422 84.74 -20.32 -15.36
CA GLY A 422 83.73 -19.31 -15.65
C GLY A 422 82.74 -19.68 -16.76
N GLY A 423 83.21 -20.25 -17.88
CA GLY A 423 82.35 -20.68 -19.00
C GLY A 423 81.43 -21.85 -18.64
N TYR A 424 81.96 -22.85 -17.93
CA TYR A 424 81.15 -23.99 -17.45
C TYR A 424 80.08 -23.56 -16.45
N LEU A 425 80.41 -22.68 -15.49
CA LEU A 425 79.44 -22.12 -14.55
C LEU A 425 78.37 -21.27 -15.25
N ALA A 426 78.74 -20.51 -16.29
CA ALA A 426 77.81 -19.71 -17.07
C ALA A 426 76.77 -20.58 -17.82
N VAL A 427 77.18 -21.72 -18.38
CA VAL A 427 76.29 -22.69 -19.03
C VAL A 427 75.42 -23.43 -18.01
N LEU A 428 75.97 -23.85 -16.86
CA LEU A 428 75.17 -24.47 -15.78
C LEU A 428 74.13 -23.52 -15.18
N SER A 429 74.40 -22.22 -15.18
CA SER A 429 73.44 -21.21 -14.71
C SER A 429 72.33 -20.88 -15.72
N PHE A 430 72.45 -21.32 -16.99
CA PHE A 430 71.51 -21.01 -18.05
C PHE A 430 70.08 -21.51 -17.78
N PRO A 431 69.84 -22.75 -17.31
CA PRO A 431 68.49 -23.20 -16.96
C PRO A 431 67.86 -22.35 -15.85
N ALA A 432 68.62 -21.98 -14.82
CA ALA A 432 68.14 -21.15 -13.72
C ALA A 432 67.78 -19.73 -14.20
N ARG A 433 68.62 -19.13 -15.05
CA ARG A 433 68.37 -17.81 -15.64
C ARG A 433 67.16 -17.81 -16.59
N ARG A 434 67.00 -18.86 -17.40
CA ARG A 434 65.82 -19.08 -18.26
C ARG A 434 64.55 -19.18 -17.42
N GLN A 435 64.59 -19.92 -16.31
CA GLN A 435 63.45 -20.02 -15.39
C GLN A 435 63.12 -18.66 -14.77
N GLY A 436 64.13 -17.85 -14.44
CA GLY A 436 63.94 -16.48 -13.94
C GLY A 436 63.14 -15.57 -14.88
N ILE A 437 63.35 -15.66 -16.20
CA ILE A 437 62.53 -14.92 -17.19
C ILE A 437 61.10 -15.44 -17.21
N VAL A 438 60.92 -16.76 -17.24
CA VAL A 438 59.60 -17.40 -17.21
C VAL A 438 58.80 -16.93 -15.99
N ASP A 439 59.44 -16.91 -14.83
CA ASP A 439 58.81 -16.47 -13.57
C ASP A 439 58.46 -14.97 -13.60
N LYS A 440 59.30 -14.11 -14.20
CA LYS A 440 59.00 -12.68 -14.39
C LYS A 440 57.81 -12.46 -15.31
N VAL A 441 57.73 -13.16 -16.44
CA VAL A 441 56.59 -13.09 -17.37
C VAL A 441 55.30 -13.56 -16.70
N ASN A 442 55.37 -14.68 -15.96
CA ASN A 442 54.24 -15.16 -15.17
C ASN A 442 53.75 -14.09 -14.20
N ARG A 443 54.65 -13.48 -13.42
CA ARG A 443 54.30 -12.42 -12.45
C ARG A 443 53.63 -11.22 -13.09
N ILE A 444 54.10 -10.77 -14.26
CA ILE A 444 53.53 -9.62 -14.97
C ILE A 444 52.13 -9.98 -15.50
N ALA A 445 51.99 -11.12 -16.16
CA ALA A 445 50.71 -11.56 -16.72
C ALA A 445 49.66 -11.81 -15.61
N ASP A 446 50.05 -12.49 -14.53
CA ASP A 446 49.18 -12.76 -13.39
C ASP A 446 48.87 -11.48 -12.59
N GLY A 447 49.75 -10.47 -12.65
CA GLY A 447 49.52 -9.14 -12.11
C GLY A 447 48.46 -8.39 -12.92
N LEU A 448 48.61 -8.33 -14.24
CA LEU A 448 47.64 -7.72 -15.14
C LEU A 448 46.27 -8.41 -15.05
N ALA A 449 46.24 -9.74 -15.02
CA ALA A 449 45.02 -10.53 -14.85
C ALA A 449 44.26 -10.12 -13.58
N ARG A 450 44.95 -10.01 -12.44
CA ARG A 450 44.35 -9.58 -11.18
C ARG A 450 43.87 -8.13 -11.22
N GLU A 451 44.65 -7.21 -11.79
CA GLU A 451 44.24 -5.81 -11.92
C GLU A 451 43.00 -5.64 -12.80
N VAL A 452 42.91 -6.40 -13.90
CA VAL A 452 41.73 -6.41 -14.78
C VAL A 452 40.53 -7.04 -14.08
N GLU A 453 40.70 -8.16 -13.40
CA GLU A 453 39.64 -8.81 -12.62
C GLU A 453 39.08 -7.89 -11.52
N ASP A 454 39.95 -7.25 -10.73
CA ASP A 454 39.56 -6.30 -9.69
C ASP A 454 38.84 -5.07 -10.28
N ALA A 455 39.27 -4.60 -11.45
CA ALA A 455 38.63 -3.49 -12.14
C ALA A 455 37.25 -3.86 -12.70
N MET A 456 37.10 -5.05 -13.29
CA MET A 456 35.80 -5.57 -13.73
C MET A 456 34.84 -5.71 -12.55
N GLN A 457 35.31 -6.19 -11.40
CA GLN A 457 34.47 -6.28 -10.20
C GLN A 457 34.00 -4.90 -9.72
N LYS A 458 34.84 -3.87 -9.82
CA LYS A 458 34.45 -2.50 -9.49
C LYS A 458 33.42 -1.94 -10.46
N ASP A 459 33.61 -2.13 -11.77
CA ASP A 459 32.66 -1.69 -12.80
C ASP A 459 31.28 -2.32 -12.56
N LEU A 460 31.25 -3.61 -12.22
CA LEU A 460 30.02 -4.34 -11.86
C LEU A 460 29.35 -3.78 -10.62
N LEU A 461 30.09 -3.63 -9.51
CA LEU A 461 29.55 -3.15 -8.24
C LEU A 461 29.02 -1.73 -8.34
N GLU A 462 29.71 -0.86 -9.06
CA GLU A 462 29.22 0.50 -9.34
C GLU A 462 27.94 0.48 -10.18
N THR A 463 27.89 -0.36 -11.23
CA THR A 463 26.70 -0.48 -12.08
C THR A 463 25.48 -0.96 -11.28
N ILE A 464 25.64 -1.99 -10.45
CA ILE A 464 24.59 -2.50 -9.56
C ILE A 464 24.17 -1.43 -8.55
N GLY A 465 25.14 -0.72 -7.96
CA GLY A 465 24.87 0.38 -7.03
C GLY A 465 24.09 1.52 -7.69
N ASN A 466 24.40 1.86 -8.94
CA ASN A 466 23.66 2.86 -9.72
C ASN A 466 22.20 2.44 -9.94
N LEU A 467 21.94 1.15 -10.19
CA LEU A 467 20.57 0.64 -10.26
C LEU A 467 19.85 0.76 -8.92
N GLY A 468 20.49 0.34 -7.83
CA GLY A 468 19.90 0.41 -6.49
C GLY A 468 19.50 1.83 -6.13
N ASN A 469 20.39 2.79 -6.35
CA ASN A 469 20.10 4.21 -6.16
C ASN A 469 18.96 4.70 -7.06
N PHE A 470 18.91 4.25 -8.31
CA PHE A 470 17.82 4.57 -9.23
C PHE A 470 16.49 4.04 -8.71
N VAL A 471 16.41 2.75 -8.37
CA VAL A 471 15.19 2.08 -7.88
C VAL A 471 14.71 2.70 -6.57
N GLU A 472 15.60 2.99 -5.63
CA GLU A 472 15.27 3.69 -4.39
C GLU A 472 14.71 5.10 -4.68
N THR A 473 15.33 5.83 -5.60
CA THR A 473 14.89 7.19 -5.96
C THR A 473 13.50 7.20 -6.61
N ILE A 474 13.23 6.27 -7.53
CA ILE A 474 11.90 6.19 -8.17
C ILE A 474 10.85 5.57 -7.26
N GLY A 475 11.24 4.66 -6.35
CA GLY A 475 10.35 3.96 -5.43
C GLY A 475 9.89 4.80 -4.25
N LYS A 476 10.74 5.73 -3.77
CA LYS A 476 10.46 6.61 -2.63
C LYS A 476 9.11 7.33 -2.65
N PRO A 477 8.68 8.02 -3.74
CA PRO A 477 7.37 8.67 -3.76
C PRO A 477 6.21 7.68 -3.58
N TYR A 478 6.34 6.45 -4.06
CA TYR A 478 5.32 5.40 -3.88
C TYR A 478 5.33 4.88 -2.45
N GLN A 479 6.51 4.70 -1.85
CA GLN A 479 6.66 4.30 -0.45
C GLN A 479 6.04 5.35 0.48
N ASP A 480 6.38 6.62 0.29
CA ASP A 480 5.85 7.74 1.08
C ASP A 480 4.33 7.85 0.94
N ALA A 481 3.80 7.71 -0.29
CA ALA A 481 2.36 7.72 -0.52
C ALA A 481 1.63 6.54 0.13
N ALA A 482 2.20 5.33 0.07
CA ALA A 482 1.65 4.14 0.69
C ALA A 482 1.67 4.25 2.23
N GLN A 483 2.78 4.73 2.80
CA GLN A 483 2.92 4.97 4.23
C GLN A 483 1.94 6.04 4.72
N GLN A 484 1.86 7.19 4.05
CA GLN A 484 0.93 8.26 4.41
C GLN A 484 -0.53 7.80 4.36
N ARG A 485 -0.88 6.97 3.37
CA ARG A 485 -2.21 6.37 3.28
C ARG A 485 -2.49 5.44 4.47
N LEU A 486 -1.53 4.59 4.83
CA LEU A 486 -1.64 3.68 5.97
C LEU A 486 -1.82 4.46 7.28
N ASP A 487 -0.97 5.45 7.53
CA ASP A 487 -1.01 6.28 8.74
C ASP A 487 -2.37 6.97 8.89
N LYS A 488 -2.90 7.54 7.80
CA LYS A 488 -4.23 8.17 7.80
C LYS A 488 -5.35 7.17 8.10
N LEU A 489 -5.26 5.95 7.59
CA LEU A 489 -6.28 4.93 7.86
C LEU A 489 -6.23 4.43 9.31
N LEU A 490 -5.03 4.34 9.90
CA LEU A 490 -4.86 4.03 11.32
C LEU A 490 -5.42 5.15 12.22
N GLU A 491 -5.22 6.42 11.86
CA GLU A 491 -5.82 7.56 12.55
C GLU A 491 -7.36 7.48 12.52
N ILE A 492 -7.95 7.19 11.35
CA ILE A 492 -9.40 6.99 11.22
C ILE A 492 -9.86 5.79 12.06
N GLN A 493 -9.09 4.70 12.12
CA GLN A 493 -9.42 3.53 12.94
C GLN A 493 -9.48 3.88 14.44
N ASP A 494 -8.57 4.74 14.91
CA ASP A 494 -8.57 5.25 16.29
C ASP A 494 -9.77 6.18 16.55
N GLU A 495 -10.13 7.04 15.59
CA GLU A 495 -11.33 7.87 15.66
C GLU A 495 -12.61 7.03 15.74
N LEU A 496 -12.74 5.99 14.91
CA LEU A 496 -13.87 5.06 14.94
C LEU A 496 -13.96 4.35 16.30
N SER A 497 -12.83 3.92 16.86
CA SER A 497 -12.77 3.32 18.20
C SER A 497 -13.22 4.28 19.30
N ASN A 498 -12.93 5.58 19.15
CA ASN A 498 -13.42 6.62 20.08
C ASN A 498 -14.93 6.84 19.94
N VAL A 499 -15.45 6.84 18.70
CA VAL A 499 -16.90 6.92 18.44
C VAL A 499 -17.62 5.71 19.02
N GLU A 500 -17.06 4.50 18.89
CA GLU A 500 -17.60 3.28 19.47
C GLU A 500 -17.78 3.40 20.99
N LYS A 501 -16.74 3.88 21.69
CA LYS A 501 -16.78 4.11 23.15
C LYS A 501 -17.89 5.08 23.53
N LYS A 502 -18.02 6.19 22.81
CA LYS A 502 -19.08 7.18 23.04
C LYS A 502 -20.48 6.62 22.82
N LEU A 503 -20.68 5.81 21.76
CA LEU A 503 -21.96 5.15 21.50
C LEU A 503 -22.33 4.16 22.61
N ARG A 504 -21.37 3.37 23.09
CA ARG A 504 -21.58 2.47 24.24
C ARG A 504 -21.96 3.23 25.50
N THR A 505 -21.32 4.37 25.79
CA THR A 505 -21.70 5.23 26.92
C THR A 505 -23.13 5.73 26.78
N LEU A 506 -23.52 6.27 25.62
CA LEU A 506 -24.88 6.75 25.37
C LEU A 506 -25.92 5.62 25.50
N GLN A 507 -25.60 4.42 25.02
CA GLN A 507 -26.46 3.25 25.14
C GLN A 507 -26.70 2.88 26.61
N ILE A 508 -25.65 2.90 27.44
CA ILE A 508 -25.75 2.66 28.88
C ILE A 508 -26.60 3.76 29.56
N GLU A 509 -26.39 5.03 29.20
CA GLU A 509 -27.19 6.14 29.73
C GLU A 509 -28.68 5.99 29.40
N ILE A 510 -29.02 5.60 28.18
CA ILE A 510 -30.41 5.37 27.75
C ILE A 510 -31.04 4.16 28.43
N GLN A 511 -30.28 3.08 28.61
CA GLN A 511 -30.75 1.91 29.35
C GLN A 511 -31.02 2.23 30.83
N ASN A 512 -30.25 3.16 31.41
CA ASN A 512 -30.34 3.59 32.79
C ASN A 512 -31.31 4.76 33.03
N LEU A 513 -32.14 5.11 32.05
CA LEU A 513 -33.25 6.04 32.26
C LEU A 513 -34.28 5.42 33.23
N HIS A 514 -34.19 5.75 34.52
CA HIS A 514 -35.10 5.33 35.58
C HIS A 514 -35.96 6.50 36.10
N VAL A 515 -37.17 6.18 36.57
CA VAL A 515 -38.07 7.13 37.26
C VAL A 515 -37.35 7.64 38.51
N LEU A 516 -37.20 8.98 38.63
CA LEU A 516 -36.72 9.65 39.84
C LEU A 516 -37.81 9.69 40.91
#